data_AF-A0A4Q3WB99-F1
#
_entry.id   AF-A0A4Q3WB99-F1
#
_cell.length_a   1.000
_cell.length_b   1.000
_cell.length_c   1.000
_cell.angle_alpha   90.00
_cell.angle_beta   90.00
_cell.angle_gamma   90.00
#
_symmetry.space_group_name_H-M   'P 1'
#
loop_
_entity.id
_entity.type
_entity.pdbx_description
1 polymer ?
#
loop_
_entity_poly.entity_id
_entity_poly.type
_entity_poly.pdbx_seq_one_letter_code
_entity_poly.pdbx_strand_id
1 'polypeptide(L)'
;MTALRTLLLLSVALLATPASAHRDAPSAPDEPRLLDTVVVSGSMPAPKLWELTKGEKKLLIMGSLTPTPRTMTWDSATVARRIGQAELVLGPPGVSISADTGLVGGLMLYSSFKKAKQLPQGKTLREVLTPETYARWREAKDHYLPNDNDVETMRPVYAAQALFDAAVGRIGLTNEDRVDPAIQRLANSKGIPFKKTQYFVYLKNAKKTMQQLAQSPIDDGLCMVQTLDRLQEDVQLLVARANAWAEGDVERLQSLSFNDQKKACIAAMADNDAARAQGLSDPEGAARDRWLRITRESLAIH
;
A
#
# COMPACT_ATOMS: atom_id res chain seq x y z
N MET A 1 -71.51 -66.62 -31.88
CA MET A 1 -72.75 -66.07 -31.31
C MET A 1 -72.43 -64.72 -30.69
N THR A 2 -73.02 -63.67 -31.27
CA THR A 2 -73.35 -62.33 -30.70
C THR A 2 -72.25 -61.57 -29.93
N ALA A 3 -71.64 -60.50 -30.48
CA ALA A 3 -72.23 -59.17 -30.76
C ALA A 3 -72.67 -58.49 -29.45
N LEU A 4 -72.44 -57.21 -29.13
CA LEU A 4 -71.99 -55.99 -29.79
C LEU A 4 -72.08 -54.89 -28.70
N ARG A 5 -71.49 -53.70 -28.98
CA ARG A 5 -71.76 -52.38 -28.36
C ARG A 5 -70.90 -52.09 -27.12
N THR A 6 -70.26 -50.93 -26.98
CA THR A 6 -70.65 -49.60 -27.45
C THR A 6 -69.41 -48.69 -27.49
N LEU A 7 -69.26 -47.93 -28.57
CA LEU A 7 -68.32 -46.80 -28.66
C LEU A 7 -68.70 -45.72 -27.64
N LEU A 8 -67.70 -45.18 -26.92
CA LEU A 8 -67.77 -43.85 -26.35
C LEU A 8 -66.47 -43.12 -26.73
N LEU A 9 -66.57 -42.20 -27.69
CA LEU A 9 -65.53 -41.22 -28.01
C LEU A 9 -65.54 -40.16 -26.91
N LEU A 10 -64.43 -40.01 -26.18
CA LEU A 10 -64.19 -38.86 -25.30
C LEU A 10 -62.84 -38.21 -25.61
N SER A 11 -62.94 -36.94 -25.93
CA SER A 11 -61.97 -35.98 -26.42
C SER A 11 -60.68 -35.88 -25.59
N VAL A 12 -59.52 -35.95 -26.26
CA VAL A 12 -58.22 -35.58 -25.68
C VAL A 12 -58.08 -34.06 -25.69
N ALA A 13 -58.14 -33.44 -24.51
CA ALA A 13 -57.82 -32.03 -24.32
C ALA A 13 -56.29 -31.87 -24.28
N LEU A 14 -55.74 -31.16 -25.27
CA LEU A 14 -54.33 -30.79 -25.35
C LEU A 14 -54.06 -29.68 -24.32
N LEU A 15 -53.39 -30.02 -23.21
CA LEU A 15 -52.89 -29.05 -22.23
C LEU A 15 -51.71 -28.27 -22.84
N ALA A 16 -51.98 -27.09 -23.37
CA ALA A 16 -50.94 -26.11 -23.70
C ALA A 16 -50.42 -25.48 -22.40
N THR A 17 -49.24 -25.92 -21.95
CA THR A 17 -48.51 -25.27 -20.86
C THR A 17 -47.96 -23.91 -21.34
N PRO A 18 -48.27 -22.78 -20.68
CA PRO A 18 -47.64 -21.52 -21.02
C PRO A 18 -46.16 -21.58 -20.62
N ALA A 19 -45.27 -21.36 -21.60
CA ALA A 19 -43.86 -21.15 -21.33
C ALA A 19 -43.70 -19.80 -20.61
N SER A 20 -43.54 -19.83 -19.29
CA SER A 20 -43.08 -18.67 -18.54
C SER A 20 -41.64 -18.37 -18.95
N ALA A 21 -41.45 -17.35 -19.78
CA ALA A 21 -40.16 -16.73 -20.00
C ALA A 21 -39.65 -16.20 -18.66
N HIS A 22 -38.63 -16.86 -18.11
CA HIS A 22 -37.88 -16.35 -16.98
C HIS A 22 -37.18 -15.07 -17.45
N ARG A 23 -37.71 -13.90 -17.09
CA ARG A 23 -36.97 -12.65 -17.22
C ARG A 23 -35.91 -12.68 -16.13
N ASP A 24 -34.66 -12.83 -16.52
CA ASP A 24 -33.53 -12.51 -15.64
C ASP A 24 -33.72 -11.08 -15.15
N ALA A 25 -34.04 -10.96 -13.85
CA ALA A 25 -33.97 -9.68 -13.18
C ALA A 25 -32.50 -9.23 -13.19
N PRO A 26 -32.19 -7.96 -13.49
CA PRO A 26 -30.84 -7.46 -13.30
C PRO A 26 -30.45 -7.69 -11.84
N SER A 27 -29.35 -8.43 -11.64
CA SER A 27 -28.71 -8.64 -10.35
C SER A 27 -28.54 -7.27 -9.67
N ALA A 28 -29.04 -7.16 -8.44
CA ALA A 28 -28.73 -6.01 -7.58
C ALA A 28 -27.20 -5.79 -7.55
N PRO A 29 -26.72 -4.55 -7.50
CA PRO A 29 -25.29 -4.29 -7.33
C PRO A 29 -24.81 -5.05 -6.08
N ASP A 30 -23.74 -5.83 -6.22
CA ASP A 30 -23.09 -6.51 -5.10
C ASP A 30 -22.85 -5.48 -4.00
N GLU A 31 -23.41 -5.71 -2.80
CA GLU A 31 -23.03 -4.96 -1.62
C GLU A 31 -21.51 -5.11 -1.44
N PRO A 32 -20.76 -4.03 -1.16
CA PRO A 32 -19.31 -4.09 -1.04
C PRO A 32 -18.91 -5.01 0.11
N ARG A 33 -18.54 -6.26 -0.22
CA ARG A 33 -18.06 -7.23 0.76
C ARG A 33 -16.59 -7.00 1.04
N LEU A 34 -16.26 -6.77 2.30
CA LEU A 34 -14.88 -6.75 2.77
C LEU A 34 -14.28 -8.16 2.63
N LEU A 35 -13.23 -8.28 1.82
CA LEU A 35 -12.63 -9.55 1.45
C LEU A 35 -11.50 -9.92 2.42
N ASP A 36 -11.54 -11.12 2.98
CA ASP A 36 -10.42 -11.74 3.69
C ASP A 36 -9.73 -12.75 2.76
N THR A 37 -8.39 -12.71 2.69
CA THR A 37 -7.59 -13.54 1.77
C THR A 37 -6.41 -14.16 2.49
N VAL A 38 -6.12 -15.42 2.19
CA VAL A 38 -4.98 -16.16 2.74
C VAL A 38 -3.81 -16.07 1.77
N VAL A 39 -2.69 -15.49 2.22
CA VAL A 39 -1.42 -15.52 1.48
C VAL A 39 -0.72 -16.86 1.69
N VAL A 40 -0.32 -17.50 0.60
CA VAL A 40 0.40 -18.77 0.61
C VAL A 40 1.86 -18.52 1.04
N SER A 41 2.29 -19.17 2.13
CA SER A 41 3.67 -19.15 2.62
C SER A 41 4.49 -20.26 1.96
N GLY A 42 5.51 -19.90 1.19
CA GLY A 42 6.49 -20.82 0.62
C GLY A 42 7.84 -20.14 0.39
N SER A 43 8.92 -20.93 0.27
CA SER A 43 10.20 -20.40 -0.19
C SER A 43 10.03 -19.92 -1.63
N MET A 44 10.13 -18.60 -1.83
CA MET A 44 9.92 -17.99 -3.15
C MET A 44 11.27 -17.73 -3.83
N PRO A 45 11.34 -17.87 -5.17
CA PRO A 45 12.50 -17.43 -5.96
C PRO A 45 12.93 -16.01 -5.56
N ALA A 46 14.22 -15.68 -5.64
CA ALA A 46 14.65 -14.30 -5.38
C ALA A 46 14.00 -13.31 -6.37
N PRO A 47 13.67 -12.07 -5.97
CA PRO A 47 13.25 -11.03 -6.90
C PRO A 47 14.27 -10.89 -8.04
N LYS A 48 13.79 -10.68 -9.27
CA LYS A 48 14.66 -10.50 -10.43
C LYS A 48 15.53 -9.25 -10.27
N LEU A 49 16.75 -9.33 -10.79
CA LEU A 49 17.68 -8.21 -10.87
C LEU A 49 17.75 -7.74 -12.32
N TRP A 50 17.69 -6.43 -12.53
CA TRP A 50 18.05 -5.82 -13.82
C TRP A 50 19.55 -5.57 -13.85
N GLU A 51 20.23 -6.05 -14.89
CA GLU A 51 21.65 -5.76 -15.14
C GLU A 51 21.75 -4.64 -16.18
N LEU A 52 22.46 -3.57 -15.82
CA LEU A 52 22.85 -2.52 -16.76
C LEU A 52 24.37 -2.54 -16.88
N THR A 53 24.86 -2.47 -18.11
CA THR A 53 26.30 -2.50 -18.40
C THR A 53 26.71 -1.21 -19.08
N LYS A 54 27.81 -0.62 -18.62
CA LYS A 54 28.46 0.54 -19.25
C LYS A 54 29.97 0.32 -19.26
N GLY A 55 30.51 -0.03 -20.43
CA GLY A 55 31.91 -0.48 -20.54
C GLY A 55 32.12 -1.73 -19.69
N GLU A 56 33.10 -1.70 -18.80
CA GLU A 56 33.40 -2.80 -17.86
C GLU A 56 32.55 -2.75 -16.58
N LYS A 57 31.77 -1.68 -16.38
CA LYS A 57 30.98 -1.49 -15.16
C LYS A 57 29.61 -2.13 -15.27
N LYS A 58 29.17 -2.77 -14.19
CA LYS A 58 27.86 -3.41 -14.07
C LYS A 58 27.08 -2.84 -12.90
N LEU A 59 25.84 -2.44 -13.15
CA LEU A 59 24.86 -2.07 -12.14
C LEU A 59 23.79 -3.15 -12.08
N LEU A 60 23.63 -3.78 -10.91
CA LEU A 60 22.51 -4.67 -10.63
C LEU A 60 21.46 -3.89 -9.84
N ILE A 61 20.24 -3.80 -10.37
CA ILE A 61 19.12 -3.14 -9.73
C ILE A 61 18.15 -4.20 -9.22
N MET A 62 17.82 -4.13 -7.94
CA MET A 62 16.74 -4.89 -7.33
C MET A 62 15.56 -3.95 -7.10
N GLY A 63 14.40 -4.32 -7.60
CA GLY A 63 13.15 -3.62 -7.28
C GLY A 63 12.62 -4.13 -5.95
N SER A 64 12.26 -3.23 -5.05
CA SER A 64 11.46 -3.55 -3.86
C SER A 64 10.01 -3.11 -4.08
N LEU A 65 9.08 -3.83 -3.47
CA LEU A 65 7.65 -3.54 -3.49
C LEU A 65 7.15 -3.37 -2.06
N THR A 66 6.07 -2.63 -1.88
CA THR A 66 5.28 -2.62 -0.64
C THR A 66 3.80 -2.55 -1.02
N PRO A 67 2.91 -3.34 -0.36
CA PRO A 67 3.20 -4.34 0.67
C PRO A 67 3.89 -5.60 0.14
N THR A 68 4.48 -6.38 1.05
CA THR A 68 5.10 -7.69 0.78
C THR A 68 4.49 -8.78 1.66
N PRO A 69 4.64 -10.08 1.32
CA PRO A 69 4.16 -11.16 2.19
C PRO A 69 4.87 -11.15 3.56
N ARG A 70 4.09 -11.20 4.65
CA ARG A 70 4.61 -11.05 6.01
C ARG A 70 5.61 -12.15 6.38
N THR A 71 5.39 -13.38 5.93
CA THR A 71 6.24 -14.54 6.24
C THR A 71 7.15 -14.94 5.09
N MET A 72 7.46 -14.01 4.18
CA MET A 72 8.31 -14.29 3.03
C MET A 72 9.72 -14.73 3.44
N THR A 73 10.10 -15.93 3.01
CA THR A 73 11.49 -16.38 2.93
C THR A 73 11.87 -16.43 1.46
N TRP A 74 12.62 -15.42 0.99
CA TRP A 74 13.12 -15.40 -0.38
C TRP A 74 14.49 -16.03 -0.45
N ASP A 75 14.79 -16.71 -1.55
CA ASP A 75 16.11 -17.30 -1.79
C ASP A 75 17.18 -16.20 -1.89
N SER A 76 17.72 -15.82 -0.74
CA SER A 76 18.76 -14.79 -0.69
C SER A 76 20.11 -15.28 -1.20
N ALA A 77 20.30 -16.57 -1.52
CA ALA A 77 21.63 -17.08 -1.87
C ALA A 77 22.16 -16.41 -3.14
N THR A 78 21.29 -16.19 -4.13
CA THR A 78 21.66 -15.49 -5.35
C THR A 78 22.00 -14.03 -5.09
N VAL A 79 21.18 -13.30 -4.33
CA VAL A 79 21.47 -11.89 -4.01
C VAL A 79 22.69 -11.76 -3.10
N ALA A 80 22.88 -12.67 -2.13
CA ALA A 80 24.05 -12.72 -1.27
C ALA A 80 25.33 -12.97 -2.07
N ARG A 81 25.29 -13.84 -3.08
CA ARG A 81 26.41 -14.06 -4.00
C ARG A 81 26.72 -12.79 -4.80
N ARG A 82 25.69 -12.12 -5.34
CA ARG A 82 25.87 -10.85 -6.08
C ARG A 82 26.42 -9.72 -5.20
N ILE A 83 25.89 -9.56 -3.99
CA ILE A 83 26.40 -8.59 -3.02
C ILE A 83 27.86 -8.89 -2.69
N GLY A 84 28.23 -10.16 -2.47
CA GLY A 84 29.62 -10.55 -2.19
C GLY A 84 30.60 -10.32 -3.34
N GLN A 85 30.10 -10.04 -4.55
CA GLN A 85 30.89 -9.68 -5.73
C GLN A 85 30.85 -8.18 -6.04
N ALA A 86 30.03 -7.41 -5.32
CA ALA A 86 29.86 -5.99 -5.54
C ALA A 86 30.93 -5.20 -4.78
N GLU A 87 31.37 -4.08 -5.36
CA GLU A 87 32.26 -3.13 -4.69
C GLU A 87 31.49 -2.16 -3.78
N LEU A 88 30.22 -1.92 -4.08
CA LEU A 88 29.36 -0.97 -3.38
C LEU A 88 27.89 -1.41 -3.50
N VAL A 89 27.15 -1.30 -2.40
CA VAL A 89 25.68 -1.38 -2.40
C VAL A 89 25.10 0.01 -2.20
N LEU A 90 24.19 0.40 -3.09
CA LEU A 90 23.41 1.63 -2.98
C LEU A 90 22.06 1.34 -2.33
N GLY A 91 21.61 2.20 -1.43
CA GLY A 91 20.25 2.15 -0.91
C GLY A 91 19.19 2.48 -1.99
N PRO A 92 17.91 2.30 -1.67
CA PRO A 92 16.81 2.73 -2.53
C PRO A 92 16.75 4.27 -2.65
N PRO A 93 16.13 4.82 -3.72
CA PRO A 93 15.66 6.19 -3.66
C PRO A 93 14.62 6.34 -2.54
N GLY A 94 14.62 7.48 -1.86
CA GLY A 94 13.63 7.72 -0.81
C GLY A 94 13.82 9.07 -0.15
N VAL A 95 12.79 9.50 0.58
CA VAL A 95 12.79 10.74 1.34
C VAL A 95 12.92 10.37 2.80
N SER A 96 13.86 10.99 3.50
CA SER A 96 14.01 10.87 4.94
C SER A 96 13.82 12.25 5.55
N ILE A 97 12.93 12.35 6.53
CA ILE A 97 12.76 13.57 7.31
C ILE A 97 13.69 13.47 8.51
N SER A 98 14.57 14.46 8.66
CA SER A 98 15.50 14.55 9.78
C SER A 98 15.24 15.85 10.55
N ALA A 99 15.39 15.78 11.85
CA ALA A 99 15.43 16.94 12.72
C ALA A 99 16.65 16.79 13.65
N ASP A 100 17.41 17.86 13.82
CA ASP A 100 18.49 17.87 14.80
C ASP A 100 17.89 18.09 16.19
N THR A 101 17.62 16.99 16.89
CA THR A 101 17.09 17.03 18.24
C THR A 101 17.80 16.02 19.13
N GLY A 102 18.44 16.51 20.18
CA GLY A 102 18.88 15.65 21.29
C GLY A 102 17.70 14.96 22.00
N LEU A 103 17.98 14.07 22.95
CA LEU A 103 16.99 13.19 23.60
C LEU A 103 15.70 13.90 24.08
N VAL A 104 15.82 15.03 24.79
CA VAL A 104 14.67 15.82 25.28
C VAL A 104 13.88 16.44 24.12
N GLY A 105 14.58 16.97 23.12
CA GLY A 105 13.95 17.50 21.91
C GLY A 105 13.20 16.41 21.14
N GLY A 106 13.77 15.21 21.04
CA GLY A 106 13.15 14.05 20.43
C GLY A 106 11.83 13.64 21.09
N LEU A 107 11.78 13.62 22.44
CA LEU A 107 10.54 13.33 23.17
C LEU A 107 9.47 14.41 22.95
N MET A 108 9.86 15.68 22.96
CA MET A 108 8.93 16.79 22.67
C MET A 108 8.40 16.74 21.22
N LEU A 109 9.24 16.35 20.26
CA LEU A 109 8.82 16.13 18.87
C LEU A 109 7.84 14.98 18.76
N TYR A 110 8.08 13.86 19.45
CA TYR A 110 7.15 12.73 19.47
C TYR A 110 5.76 13.15 19.99
N SER A 111 5.70 13.90 21.11
CA SER A 111 4.43 14.40 21.63
C SER A 111 3.74 15.35 20.66
N SER A 112 4.50 16.25 20.02
CA SER A 112 3.96 17.18 19.02
C SER A 112 3.44 16.45 17.78
N PHE A 113 4.15 15.41 17.33
CA PHE A 113 3.71 14.54 16.24
C PHE A 113 2.44 13.78 16.61
N LYS A 114 2.35 13.21 17.82
CA LYS A 114 1.12 12.56 18.30
C LYS A 114 -0.06 13.52 18.25
N LYS A 115 0.11 14.78 18.64
CA LYS A 115 -0.92 15.82 18.55
C LYS A 115 -1.26 16.16 17.09
N ALA A 116 -0.27 16.26 16.21
CA ALA A 116 -0.49 16.53 14.79
C ALA A 116 -1.25 15.42 14.05
N LYS A 117 -1.26 14.20 14.60
CA LYS A 117 -2.09 13.09 14.10
C LYS A 117 -3.56 13.19 14.50
N GLN A 118 -3.89 13.99 15.50
CA GLN A 118 -5.24 14.10 16.05
C GLN A 118 -5.99 15.26 15.40
N LEU A 119 -7.31 15.15 15.32
CA LEU A 119 -8.17 16.24 14.93
C LEU A 119 -8.06 17.39 15.96
N PRO A 120 -8.01 18.65 15.51
CA PRO A 120 -7.99 19.79 16.41
C PRO A 120 -9.23 19.81 17.31
N GLN A 121 -9.07 20.34 18.52
CA GLN A 121 -10.17 20.59 19.47
C GLN A 121 -10.94 19.34 19.92
N GLY A 122 -10.38 18.14 19.73
CA GLY A 122 -11.02 16.90 20.16
C GLY A 122 -12.20 16.47 19.29
N LYS A 123 -12.30 17.01 18.07
CA LYS A 123 -13.27 16.54 17.08
C LYS A 123 -13.06 15.06 16.74
N THR A 124 -14.11 14.46 16.24
CA THR A 124 -14.16 13.07 15.79
C THR A 124 -14.29 12.99 14.27
N LEU A 125 -13.98 11.83 13.70
CA LEU A 125 -14.20 11.54 12.28
C LEU A 125 -15.67 11.76 11.87
N ARG A 126 -16.62 11.49 12.77
CA ARG A 126 -18.05 11.73 12.54
C ARG A 126 -18.38 13.20 12.25
N GLU A 127 -17.65 14.12 12.86
CA GLU A 127 -17.90 15.56 12.75
C GLU A 127 -17.21 16.20 11.54
N VAL A 128 -16.22 15.53 10.94
CA VAL A 128 -15.42 16.08 9.84
C VAL A 128 -15.64 15.36 8.51
N LEU A 129 -16.18 14.15 8.51
CA LEU A 129 -16.53 13.40 7.31
C LEU A 129 -17.99 13.62 6.92
N THR A 130 -18.31 13.40 5.64
CA THR A 130 -19.71 13.32 5.20
C THR A 130 -20.39 12.12 5.86
N PRO A 131 -21.73 12.16 6.05
CA PRO A 131 -22.47 11.04 6.64
C PRO A 131 -22.24 9.70 5.90
N GLU A 132 -22.14 9.76 4.56
CA GLU A 132 -21.86 8.60 3.71
C GLU A 132 -20.47 8.02 3.97
N THR A 133 -19.42 8.85 3.94
CA THR A 133 -18.05 8.39 4.18
C THR A 133 -17.89 7.86 5.60
N TYR A 134 -18.53 8.49 6.59
CA TYR A 134 -18.48 8.00 7.98
C TYR A 134 -19.16 6.63 8.14
N ALA A 135 -20.26 6.37 7.43
CA ALA A 135 -20.91 5.06 7.45
C ALA A 135 -20.01 3.96 6.88
N ARG A 136 -19.37 4.20 5.73
CA ARG A 136 -18.40 3.28 5.12
C ARG A 136 -17.17 3.07 6.02
N TRP A 137 -16.66 4.14 6.63
CA TRP A 137 -15.58 4.07 7.61
C TRP A 137 -15.95 3.17 8.80
N ARG A 138 -17.14 3.34 9.36
CA ARG A 138 -17.62 2.57 10.52
C ARG A 138 -17.64 1.08 10.22
N GLU A 139 -18.18 0.69 9.08
CA GLU A 139 -18.20 -0.70 8.64
C GLU A 139 -16.79 -1.27 8.48
N ALA A 140 -15.91 -0.55 7.78
CA ALA A 140 -14.52 -0.99 7.58
C ALA A 140 -13.73 -1.05 8.91
N LYS A 141 -13.93 -0.09 9.81
CA LYS A 141 -13.34 -0.08 11.15
C LYS A 141 -13.82 -1.26 11.97
N ASP A 142 -15.12 -1.56 11.98
CA ASP A 142 -15.66 -2.68 12.74
C ASP A 142 -15.09 -4.01 12.25
N HIS A 143 -14.82 -4.14 10.93
CA HIS A 143 -14.16 -5.31 10.38
C HIS A 143 -12.67 -5.36 10.71
N TYR A 144 -11.87 -4.34 10.38
CA TYR A 144 -10.40 -4.40 10.44
C TYR A 144 -9.78 -3.89 11.75
N LEU A 145 -10.46 -2.98 12.45
CA LEU A 145 -10.00 -2.27 13.66
C LEU A 145 -11.04 -2.29 14.80
N PRO A 146 -11.63 -3.44 15.17
CA PRO A 146 -12.78 -3.50 16.08
C PRO A 146 -12.51 -2.90 17.47
N ASN A 147 -11.26 -2.99 17.94
CA ASN A 147 -10.87 -2.56 19.29
C ASN A 147 -10.05 -1.26 19.31
N ASP A 148 -9.78 -0.66 18.15
CA ASP A 148 -9.03 0.60 18.09
C ASP A 148 -10.02 1.76 18.07
N ASN A 149 -10.19 2.41 19.23
CA ASN A 149 -11.04 3.60 19.35
C ASN A 149 -10.25 4.89 19.18
N ASP A 150 -8.91 4.84 19.29
CA ASP A 150 -8.04 6.01 19.17
C ASP A 150 -8.07 6.59 17.74
N VAL A 151 -8.42 5.76 16.75
CA VAL A 151 -8.57 6.20 15.35
C VAL A 151 -9.75 7.14 15.12
N GLU A 152 -10.79 7.15 15.96
CA GLU A 152 -11.96 8.02 15.77
C GLU A 152 -11.64 9.51 15.99
N THR A 153 -10.56 9.83 16.69
CA THR A 153 -10.10 11.21 16.91
C THR A 153 -8.90 11.56 16.05
N MET A 154 -8.37 10.63 15.25
CA MET A 154 -7.28 10.91 14.32
C MET A 154 -7.76 11.73 13.13
N ARG A 155 -6.85 12.50 12.52
CA ARG A 155 -7.14 13.14 11.23
C ARG A 155 -7.41 12.05 10.18
N PRO A 156 -8.36 12.25 9.23
CA PRO A 156 -8.76 11.27 8.23
C PRO A 156 -7.61 10.51 7.56
N VAL A 157 -6.51 11.17 7.18
CA VAL A 157 -5.36 10.49 6.54
C VAL A 157 -4.68 9.45 7.44
N TYR A 158 -4.57 9.72 8.74
CA TYR A 158 -3.91 8.81 9.67
C TYR A 158 -4.83 7.65 10.06
N ALA A 159 -6.13 7.92 10.20
CA ALA A 159 -7.14 6.89 10.41
C ALA A 159 -7.22 5.95 9.19
N ALA A 160 -7.23 6.52 7.98
CA ALA A 160 -7.21 5.77 6.73
C ALA A 160 -5.94 4.90 6.61
N GLN A 161 -4.76 5.45 6.92
CA GLN A 161 -3.52 4.68 6.93
C GLN A 161 -3.56 3.53 7.94
N ALA A 162 -4.07 3.75 9.15
CA ALA A 162 -4.20 2.69 10.17
C ALA A 162 -5.14 1.58 9.70
N LEU A 163 -6.27 1.94 9.08
CA LEU A 163 -7.24 1.00 8.51
C LEU A 163 -6.60 0.18 7.38
N PHE A 164 -5.89 0.84 6.47
CA PHE A 164 -5.18 0.17 5.38
C PHE A 164 -4.11 -0.80 5.89
N ASP A 165 -3.32 -0.40 6.88
CA ASP A 165 -2.29 -1.25 7.50
C ASP A 165 -2.91 -2.48 8.17
N ALA A 166 -4.06 -2.32 8.85
CA ALA A 166 -4.80 -3.43 9.45
C ALA A 166 -5.36 -4.40 8.40
N ALA A 167 -5.94 -3.87 7.32
CA ALA A 167 -6.44 -4.68 6.20
C ALA A 167 -5.33 -5.46 5.50
N VAL A 168 -4.20 -4.80 5.18
CA VAL A 168 -2.99 -5.44 4.64
C VAL A 168 -2.47 -6.52 5.60
N GLY A 169 -2.51 -6.27 6.91
CA GLY A 169 -2.12 -7.24 7.93
C GLY A 169 -3.01 -8.49 7.94
N ARG A 170 -4.34 -8.32 7.83
CA ARG A 170 -5.30 -9.44 7.81
C ARG A 170 -5.08 -10.39 6.65
N ILE A 171 -4.72 -9.85 5.48
CA ILE A 171 -4.44 -10.66 4.30
C ILE A 171 -3.02 -11.23 4.28
N GLY A 172 -2.30 -11.27 5.41
CA GLY A 172 -0.97 -11.88 5.49
C GLY A 172 0.15 -11.09 4.83
N LEU A 173 -0.08 -9.82 4.51
CA LEU A 173 0.93 -8.91 3.97
C LEU A 173 1.45 -7.95 5.07
N THR A 174 2.48 -7.19 4.73
CA THR A 174 3.03 -6.12 5.56
C THR A 174 3.44 -4.91 4.72
N ASN A 175 3.11 -3.72 5.23
CA ASN A 175 3.62 -2.44 4.70
C ASN A 175 5.00 -2.07 5.28
N GLU A 176 5.54 -2.88 6.18
CA GLU A 176 6.90 -2.70 6.69
C GLU A 176 7.92 -3.10 5.63
N ASP A 177 8.92 -2.25 5.42
CA ASP A 177 10.07 -2.59 4.59
C ASP A 177 10.94 -3.64 5.30
N ARG A 178 10.92 -4.86 4.76
CA ARG A 178 11.72 -5.99 5.25
C ARG A 178 12.91 -6.29 4.34
N VAL A 179 12.95 -5.69 3.15
CA VAL A 179 13.91 -6.03 2.10
C VAL A 179 15.17 -5.21 2.29
N ASP A 180 15.06 -3.88 2.36
CA ASP A 180 16.24 -3.03 2.35
C ASP A 180 17.08 -3.20 3.64
N PRO A 181 16.49 -3.35 4.84
CA PRO A 181 17.26 -3.70 6.04
C PRO A 181 17.93 -5.08 5.97
N ALA A 182 17.36 -6.04 5.23
CA ALA A 182 18.00 -7.34 5.01
C ALA A 182 19.21 -7.21 4.07
N ILE A 183 19.07 -6.45 2.97
CA ILE A 183 20.16 -6.15 2.04
C ILE A 183 21.29 -5.40 2.74
N GLN A 184 20.98 -4.39 3.55
CA GLN A 184 21.98 -3.63 4.29
C GLN A 184 22.75 -4.52 5.27
N ARG A 185 22.05 -5.36 6.04
CA ARG A 185 22.69 -6.32 6.96
C ARG A 185 23.60 -7.30 6.22
N LEU A 186 23.16 -7.79 5.06
CA LEU A 186 23.91 -8.71 4.22
C LEU A 186 25.18 -8.06 3.65
N ALA A 187 25.09 -6.83 3.13
CA ALA A 187 26.25 -6.05 2.68
C ALA A 187 27.27 -5.87 3.80
N ASN A 188 26.83 -5.41 4.97
CA ASN A 188 27.68 -5.23 6.15
C ASN A 188 28.36 -6.54 6.57
N SER A 189 27.63 -7.67 6.58
CA SER A 189 28.19 -8.98 6.95
C SER A 189 29.29 -9.47 6.01
N LYS A 190 29.34 -8.94 4.79
CA LYS A 190 30.34 -9.27 3.76
C LYS A 190 31.43 -8.20 3.63
N GLY A 191 31.41 -7.18 4.49
CA GLY A 191 32.36 -6.06 4.42
C GLY A 191 32.16 -5.15 3.19
N ILE A 192 31.02 -5.25 2.51
CA ILE A 192 30.71 -4.43 1.35
C ILE A 192 30.10 -3.11 1.81
N PRO A 193 30.65 -1.94 1.42
CA PRO A 193 30.10 -0.66 1.81
C PRO A 193 28.64 -0.49 1.37
N PHE A 194 27.81 0.06 2.25
CA PHE A 194 26.43 0.42 1.96
C PHE A 194 26.26 1.94 1.98
N LYS A 195 25.95 2.55 0.83
CA LYS A 195 25.78 4.00 0.69
C LYS A 195 24.31 4.38 0.68
N LYS A 196 23.89 5.11 1.71
CA LYS A 196 22.54 5.69 1.76
C LYS A 196 22.37 6.74 0.67
N THR A 197 21.30 6.61 -0.09
CA THR A 197 20.93 7.45 -1.23
C THR A 197 19.74 8.37 -0.94
N GLN A 198 19.10 8.20 0.23
CA GLN A 198 17.94 8.98 0.64
C GLN A 198 18.19 10.49 0.57
N TYR A 199 17.17 11.22 0.15
CA TYR A 199 17.11 12.67 0.21
C TYR A 199 16.64 13.09 1.60
N PHE A 200 17.51 13.80 2.33
CA PHE A 200 17.24 14.23 3.68
C PHE A 200 16.61 15.62 3.67
N VAL A 201 15.37 15.71 4.17
CA VAL A 201 14.68 16.97 4.43
C VAL A 201 14.92 17.32 5.89
N TYR A 202 15.71 18.36 6.11
CA TYR A 202 16.00 18.84 7.46
C TYR A 202 14.95 19.85 7.89
N LEU A 203 14.11 19.45 8.86
CA LEU A 203 13.08 20.33 9.40
C LEU A 203 13.73 21.43 10.25
N LYS A 204 13.66 22.67 9.77
CA LYS A 204 14.05 23.84 10.55
C LYS A 204 12.99 24.07 11.63
N ASN A 205 13.40 24.17 12.89
CA ASN A 205 12.48 24.36 14.02
C ASN A 205 11.36 23.31 14.06
N ALA A 206 11.72 22.03 13.99
CA ALA A 206 10.79 20.89 13.87
C ALA A 206 9.58 20.95 14.82
N LYS A 207 9.74 21.43 16.07
CA LYS A 207 8.63 21.63 17.01
C LYS A 207 7.58 22.60 16.48
N LYS A 208 8.01 23.77 16.00
CA LYS A 208 7.11 24.79 15.44
C LYS A 208 6.41 24.27 14.19
N THR A 209 7.15 23.58 13.32
CA THR A 209 6.59 22.95 12.12
C THR A 209 5.49 21.95 12.47
N MET A 210 5.71 21.07 13.46
CA MET A 210 4.69 20.11 13.91
C MET A 210 3.48 20.79 14.54
N GLN A 211 3.68 21.87 15.30
CA GLN A 211 2.58 22.65 15.88
C GLN A 211 1.74 23.34 14.80
N GLN A 212 2.38 23.90 13.77
CA GLN A 212 1.70 24.50 12.64
C GLN A 212 0.93 23.45 11.84
N LEU A 213 1.53 22.28 11.59
CA LEU A 213 0.86 21.17 10.92
C LEU A 213 -0.37 20.69 11.71
N ALA A 214 -0.26 20.59 13.03
CA ALA A 214 -1.37 20.21 13.90
C ALA A 214 -2.54 21.20 13.87
N GLN A 215 -2.28 22.47 13.54
CA GLN A 215 -3.29 23.52 13.44
C GLN A 215 -3.76 23.75 12.00
N SER A 216 -3.10 23.14 11.02
CA SER A 216 -3.36 23.38 9.60
C SER A 216 -4.68 22.72 9.18
N PRO A 217 -5.54 23.42 8.42
CA PRO A 217 -6.71 22.81 7.78
C PRO A 217 -6.24 22.01 6.56
N ILE A 218 -5.78 20.78 6.76
CA ILE A 218 -5.56 19.84 5.66
C ILE A 218 -6.88 19.15 5.37
N ASP A 219 -7.41 19.32 4.15
CA ASP A 219 -8.55 18.56 3.67
C ASP A 219 -8.10 17.15 3.27
N ASP A 220 -8.04 16.29 4.28
CA ASP A 220 -7.58 14.92 4.13
C ASP A 220 -8.72 13.90 4.06
N GLY A 221 -9.97 14.36 3.96
CA GLY A 221 -11.14 13.50 3.75
C GLY A 221 -11.06 12.68 2.46
N LEU A 222 -10.45 13.23 1.40
CA LEU A 222 -10.22 12.53 0.15
C LEU A 222 -9.38 11.25 0.33
N CYS A 223 -8.40 11.28 1.23
CA CYS A 223 -7.57 10.11 1.51
C CYS A 223 -8.33 8.99 2.20
N MET A 224 -9.31 9.34 3.03
CA MET A 224 -10.22 8.37 3.62
C MET A 224 -11.06 7.70 2.53
N VAL A 225 -11.68 8.50 1.65
CA VAL A 225 -12.52 7.99 0.55
C VAL A 225 -11.73 7.03 -0.35
N GLN A 226 -10.57 7.46 -0.84
CA GLN A 226 -9.72 6.63 -1.71
C GLN A 226 -9.30 5.32 -1.05
N THR A 227 -8.98 5.36 0.25
CA THR A 227 -8.63 4.15 1.01
C THR A 227 -9.82 3.20 1.10
N LEU A 228 -11.01 3.70 1.39
CA LEU A 228 -12.23 2.89 1.47
C LEU A 228 -12.59 2.26 0.12
N ASP A 229 -12.49 3.01 -0.98
CA ASP A 229 -12.69 2.50 -2.34
C ASP A 229 -11.72 1.34 -2.63
N ARG A 230 -10.44 1.53 -2.29
CA ARG A 230 -9.40 0.51 -2.47
C ARG A 230 -9.65 -0.76 -1.66
N LEU A 231 -10.13 -0.63 -0.43
CA LEU A 231 -10.43 -1.78 0.43
C LEU A 231 -11.60 -2.61 -0.12
N GLN A 232 -12.49 -2.00 -0.88
CA GLN A 232 -13.62 -2.67 -1.51
C GLN A 232 -13.22 -3.32 -2.85
N GLU A 233 -12.42 -2.64 -3.66
CA GLU A 233 -12.14 -3.06 -5.04
C GLU A 233 -10.88 -3.95 -5.18
N ASP A 234 -9.82 -3.64 -4.43
CA ASP A 234 -8.45 -3.97 -4.85
C ASP A 234 -7.58 -4.65 -3.78
N VAL A 235 -8.20 -5.20 -2.73
CA VAL A 235 -7.45 -5.94 -1.70
C VAL A 235 -6.79 -7.19 -2.28
N GLN A 236 -7.48 -7.89 -3.19
CA GLN A 236 -6.93 -9.07 -3.87
C GLN A 236 -5.76 -8.74 -4.80
N LEU A 237 -5.82 -7.56 -5.42
CA LEU A 237 -4.76 -7.04 -6.28
C LEU A 237 -3.46 -6.84 -5.50
N LEU A 238 -3.53 -6.46 -4.22
CA LEU A 238 -2.35 -6.36 -3.35
C LEU A 238 -1.66 -7.71 -3.16
N VAL A 239 -2.43 -8.77 -2.93
CA VAL A 239 -1.91 -10.15 -2.78
C VAL A 239 -1.26 -10.61 -4.07
N ALA A 240 -1.95 -10.46 -5.20
CA ALA A 240 -1.42 -10.85 -6.50
C ALA A 240 -0.09 -10.14 -6.83
N ARG A 241 0.00 -8.84 -6.54
CA ARG A 241 1.23 -8.05 -6.76
C ARG A 241 2.35 -8.47 -5.81
N ALA A 242 2.05 -8.67 -4.54
CA ALA A 242 3.01 -9.10 -3.54
C ALA A 242 3.62 -10.46 -3.88
N ASN A 243 2.80 -11.41 -4.34
CA ASN A 243 3.26 -12.72 -4.80
C ASN A 243 4.05 -12.63 -6.10
N ALA A 244 3.55 -11.89 -7.11
CA ALA A 244 4.27 -11.71 -8.37
C ALA A 244 5.68 -11.10 -8.17
N TRP A 245 5.79 -10.08 -7.30
CA TRP A 245 7.09 -9.52 -6.93
C TRP A 245 7.98 -10.56 -6.23
N ALA A 246 7.40 -11.31 -5.29
CA ALA A 246 8.14 -12.28 -4.51
C ALA A 246 8.59 -13.51 -5.32
N GLU A 247 7.88 -13.88 -6.38
CA GLU A 247 8.24 -14.96 -7.31
C GLU A 247 9.18 -14.47 -8.43
N GLY A 248 9.37 -13.14 -8.55
CA GLY A 248 10.11 -12.54 -9.65
C GLY A 248 9.37 -12.58 -10.99
N ASP A 249 8.03 -12.66 -10.96
CA ASP A 249 7.16 -12.59 -12.13
C ASP A 249 6.92 -11.12 -12.53
N VAL A 250 7.88 -10.58 -13.28
CA VAL A 250 7.88 -9.19 -13.74
C VAL A 250 6.73 -8.93 -14.72
N GLU A 251 6.41 -9.89 -15.59
CA GLU A 251 5.34 -9.76 -16.58
C GLU A 251 3.98 -9.65 -15.88
N ARG A 252 3.73 -10.51 -14.90
CA ARG A 252 2.53 -10.42 -14.08
C ARG A 252 2.47 -9.12 -13.31
N LEU A 253 3.56 -8.70 -12.69
CA LEU A 253 3.60 -7.43 -11.94
C LEU A 253 3.32 -6.21 -12.84
N GLN A 254 3.76 -6.22 -14.10
CA GLN A 254 3.49 -5.19 -15.09
C GLN A 254 2.02 -5.21 -15.57
N SER A 255 1.41 -6.40 -15.69
CA SER A 255 0.00 -6.54 -16.09
C SER A 255 -0.99 -6.05 -15.02
N LEU A 256 -0.57 -6.05 -13.76
CA LEU A 256 -1.38 -5.63 -12.63
C LEU A 256 -1.26 -4.10 -12.49
N SER A 257 -2.21 -3.35 -13.06
CA SER A 257 -2.24 -1.90 -12.86
C SER A 257 -2.31 -1.59 -11.36
N PHE A 258 -1.57 -0.59 -10.90
CA PHE A 258 -1.58 -0.21 -9.49
C PHE A 258 -1.30 1.27 -9.37
N ASN A 259 -2.28 1.99 -8.85
CA ASN A 259 -2.07 3.37 -8.45
C ASN A 259 -1.68 3.38 -6.96
N ASP A 260 -0.50 3.93 -6.66
CA ASP A 260 0.00 4.07 -5.30
C ASP A 260 -0.71 5.25 -4.61
N GLN A 261 -1.97 5.02 -4.23
CA GLN A 261 -2.80 6.05 -3.58
C GLN A 261 -2.20 6.54 -2.26
N LYS A 262 -1.41 5.72 -1.56
CA LYS A 262 -0.66 6.16 -0.37
C LYS A 262 0.31 7.28 -0.74
N LYS A 263 1.06 7.13 -1.85
CA LYS A 263 1.88 8.23 -2.36
C LYS A 263 1.05 9.45 -2.76
N ALA A 264 -0.06 9.25 -3.47
CA ALA A 264 -0.94 10.36 -3.86
C ALA A 264 -1.46 11.13 -2.63
N CYS A 265 -1.82 10.43 -1.56
CA CYS A 265 -2.25 11.01 -0.30
C CYS A 265 -1.15 11.75 0.45
N ILE A 266 0.04 11.16 0.53
CA ILE A 266 1.20 11.80 1.14
C ILE A 266 1.61 13.05 0.34
N ALA A 267 1.56 12.98 -1.00
CA ALA A 267 1.83 14.12 -1.88
C ALA A 267 0.79 15.23 -1.69
N ALA A 268 -0.50 14.90 -1.61
CA ALA A 268 -1.57 15.86 -1.35
C ALA A 268 -1.42 16.53 0.03
N MET A 269 -1.01 15.78 1.06
CA MET A 269 -0.66 16.36 2.36
C MET A 269 0.57 17.27 2.29
N ALA A 270 1.55 16.96 1.44
CA ALA A 270 2.74 17.77 1.24
C ALA A 270 2.45 19.04 0.40
N ASP A 271 1.30 19.11 -0.27
CA ASP A 271 0.84 20.29 -1.00
C ASP A 271 0.15 21.31 -0.09
N ASN A 272 0.87 21.76 0.94
CA ASN A 272 0.44 22.88 1.77
C ASN A 272 1.59 23.86 2.05
N ASP A 273 1.26 25.09 2.42
CA ASP A 273 2.26 26.15 2.64
C ASP A 273 3.32 25.79 3.68
N ALA A 274 2.96 25.05 4.73
CA ALA A 274 3.89 24.64 5.78
C ALA A 274 4.90 23.60 5.25
N ALA A 275 4.47 22.68 4.40
CA ALA A 275 5.34 21.70 3.75
C ALA A 275 6.22 22.35 2.68
N ARG A 276 5.66 23.23 1.82
CA ARG A 276 6.43 24.02 0.85
C ARG A 276 7.50 24.88 1.53
N ALA A 277 7.20 25.49 2.68
CA ALA A 277 8.16 26.27 3.46
C ALA A 277 9.36 25.44 3.99
N GLN A 278 9.24 24.11 4.05
CA GLN A 278 10.33 23.20 4.42
C GLN A 278 11.05 22.58 3.20
N GLY A 279 10.72 23.01 1.97
CA GLY A 279 11.31 22.46 0.74
C GLY A 279 10.70 21.13 0.28
N LEU A 280 9.48 20.80 0.73
CA LEU A 280 8.76 19.57 0.37
C LEU A 280 7.88 19.74 -0.89
N SER A 281 8.25 20.62 -1.83
CA SER A 281 7.43 20.86 -3.04
C SER A 281 7.47 19.72 -4.05
N ASP A 282 8.61 19.03 -4.18
CA ASP A 282 8.76 17.81 -4.99
C ASP A 282 9.79 16.86 -4.34
N PRO A 283 9.43 16.23 -3.23
CA PRO A 283 10.36 15.38 -2.49
C PRO A 283 10.66 14.07 -3.25
N GLU A 284 9.71 13.57 -4.07
CA GLU A 284 9.91 12.37 -4.88
C GLU A 284 10.89 12.62 -6.05
N GLY A 285 10.71 13.71 -6.80
CA GLY A 285 11.66 14.12 -7.83
C GLY A 285 13.04 14.37 -7.26
N ALA A 286 13.14 15.06 -6.12
CA ALA A 286 14.42 15.28 -5.43
C ALA A 286 15.10 13.97 -4.99
N ALA A 287 14.34 12.99 -4.48
CA ALA A 287 14.85 11.68 -4.11
C ALA A 287 15.34 10.90 -5.34
N ARG A 288 14.59 10.93 -6.45
CA ARG A 288 14.96 10.29 -7.72
C ARG A 288 16.24 10.89 -8.29
N ASP A 289 16.30 12.21 -8.39
CA ASP A 289 17.44 12.92 -8.99
C ASP A 289 18.71 12.73 -8.16
N ARG A 290 18.57 12.74 -6.82
CA ARG A 290 19.66 12.39 -5.91
C ARG A 290 20.16 10.96 -6.12
N TRP A 291 19.25 9.99 -6.22
CA TRP A 291 19.63 8.59 -6.42
C TRP A 291 20.34 8.40 -7.77
N LEU A 292 19.83 9.00 -8.85
CA LEU A 292 20.46 8.95 -10.18
C LEU A 292 21.86 9.58 -10.17
N ARG A 293 22.00 10.74 -9.52
CA ARG A 293 23.31 11.40 -9.39
C ARG A 293 24.31 10.52 -8.64
N ILE A 294 23.94 10.01 -7.45
CA ILE A 294 24.82 9.14 -6.66
C ILE A 294 25.17 7.86 -7.42
N THR A 295 24.23 7.29 -8.16
CA THR A 295 24.46 6.10 -8.99
C THR A 295 25.50 6.38 -10.08
N ARG A 296 25.37 7.50 -10.80
CA ARG A 296 26.35 7.90 -11.83
C ARG A 296 27.73 8.19 -11.24
N GLU A 297 27.79 8.90 -10.12
CA GLU A 297 29.05 9.16 -9.40
C GLU A 297 29.72 7.85 -8.96
N SER A 298 28.93 6.89 -8.48
CA SER A 298 29.46 5.62 -7.98
C SER A 298 29.97 4.73 -9.12
N LEU A 299 29.27 4.67 -10.25
CA LEU A 299 29.71 3.96 -11.46
C LEU A 299 30.95 4.55 -12.12
N ALA A 300 31.33 5.79 -11.79
CA ALA A 300 32.58 6.38 -12.26
C ALA A 300 33.80 5.95 -11.43
N ILE A 301 33.57 5.41 -10.24
CA ILE A 301 34.61 5.02 -9.27
C ILE A 301 34.72 3.50 -9.19
N HIS A 302 33.57 2.83 -9.02
CA HIS A 302 33.40 1.38 -8.90
C HIS A 302 32.98 0.77 -10.22
#